data_AF-A0A7H8S8B2-F1
#
_entry.id   AF-A0A7H8S8B2-F1
#
_cell.length_a   1.000
_cell.length_b   1.000
_cell.length_c   1.000
_cell.angle_alpha   90.00
_cell.angle_beta   90.00
_cell.angle_gamma   90.00
#
_symmetry.space_group_name_H-M   'P 1'
#
loop_
_entity.id
_entity.type
_entity.pdbx_description
1 polymer ?
#
loop_
_entity_poly.entity_id
_entity_poly.type
_entity_poly.pdbx_seq_one_letter_code
_entity_poly.pdbx_strand_id
1 'polypeptide(L)'
;MHASFQALTDALVPSVQEANGFPYTDMGVHDYIIYALDHYVSVQQQLHHFTIPLSYPTAIMLDAAATQLVMTHQAQAYSQSLFPGGRMFSCLSREDRIRTLSALENLEVDLYLLPSPFQNNAGMVKHVTDALNRFSMFGYYSEWSAYGSTRLCPPEDRCLEWFPLSWQQVGYPGVSLGYRDFRGFLITMAEVKT
;
A
#
# COMPACT_ATOMS: atom_id res chain seq x y z
N MET A 1 -3.68 -12.37 -7.89
CA MET A 1 -3.85 -10.98 -7.39
C MET A 1 -2.90 -10.72 -6.23
N HIS A 2 -3.02 -11.41 -5.08
CA HIS A 2 -2.14 -11.22 -3.91
C HIS A 2 -0.64 -11.25 -4.27
N ALA A 3 -0.19 -12.25 -5.04
CA ALA A 3 1.21 -12.35 -5.47
C ALA A 3 1.74 -11.09 -6.20
N SER A 4 0.92 -10.42 -7.01
CA SER A 4 1.31 -9.17 -7.68
C SER A 4 1.51 -8.04 -6.67
N PHE A 5 0.67 -7.96 -5.63
CA PHE A 5 0.79 -6.96 -4.56
C PHE A 5 1.91 -7.29 -3.55
N GLN A 6 2.20 -8.57 -3.31
CA GLN A 6 3.37 -9.00 -2.56
C GLN A 6 4.65 -8.59 -3.29
N ALA A 7 4.72 -8.83 -4.60
CA ALA A 7 5.84 -8.40 -5.42
C ALA A 7 5.98 -6.87 -5.48
N LEU A 8 4.85 -6.15 -5.54
CA LEU A 8 4.83 -4.68 -5.46
C LEU A 8 5.41 -4.18 -4.14
N THR A 9 4.98 -4.79 -3.03
CA THR A 9 5.44 -4.47 -1.68
C THR A 9 6.93 -4.70 -1.56
N ASP A 10 7.42 -5.86 -2.02
CA ASP A 10 8.85 -6.18 -2.05
C ASP A 10 9.66 -5.15 -2.87
N ALA A 11 9.10 -4.62 -3.95
CA ALA A 11 9.75 -3.56 -4.73
C ALA A 11 9.87 -2.25 -3.96
N LEU A 12 8.76 -1.76 -3.41
CA LEU A 12 8.64 -0.40 -2.87
C LEU A 12 9.08 -0.26 -1.42
N VAL A 13 8.89 -1.29 -0.59
CA VAL A 13 9.16 -1.22 0.85
C VAL A 13 10.65 -1.46 1.12
N PRO A 14 11.29 -0.70 2.04
CA PRO A 14 12.68 -0.94 2.42
C PRO A 14 12.89 -2.40 2.85
N SER A 15 13.98 -3.02 2.38
CA SER A 15 14.39 -4.32 2.91
C SER A 15 14.82 -4.14 4.37
N VAL A 16 13.99 -4.64 5.29
CA VAL A 16 14.35 -4.67 6.71
C VAL A 16 15.46 -5.71 6.88
N GLN A 17 16.67 -5.26 7.20
CA GLN A 17 17.68 -6.16 7.75
C GLN A 17 17.15 -6.73 9.07
N GLU A 18 17.39 -8.02 9.29
CA GLU A 18 16.96 -8.79 10.45
C GLU A 18 17.34 -8.09 11.78
N ALA A 19 16.45 -7.24 12.28
CA ALA A 19 16.50 -6.84 13.67
C ALA A 19 15.96 -8.03 14.48
N ASN A 20 16.88 -8.84 15.01
CA ASN A 20 16.65 -9.88 16.02
C ASN A 20 16.04 -11.22 15.55
N GLY A 21 16.52 -11.80 14.45
CA GLY A 21 16.40 -13.25 14.21
C GLY A 21 14.99 -13.82 14.00
N PHE A 22 13.98 -12.96 13.87
CA PHE A 22 12.65 -13.34 13.40
C PHE A 22 12.55 -13.01 11.91
N PRO A 23 12.24 -13.99 11.04
CA PRO A 23 11.91 -13.70 9.65
C PRO A 23 10.56 -12.96 9.63
N TYR A 24 10.59 -11.62 9.69
CA TYR A 24 9.39 -10.80 9.52
C TYR A 24 9.06 -10.71 8.02
N THR A 25 8.57 -11.81 7.46
CA THR A 25 8.38 -11.94 6.01
C THR A 25 7.10 -11.30 5.49
N ASP A 26 6.19 -10.81 6.33
CA ASP A 26 5.03 -10.09 5.81
C ASP A 26 4.37 -9.20 6.87
N MET A 27 4.59 -7.89 6.79
CA MET A 27 3.80 -6.91 7.56
C MET A 27 2.36 -6.79 7.04
N GLY A 28 1.95 -7.60 6.04
CA GLY A 28 0.62 -7.51 5.44
C GLY A 28 0.39 -6.18 4.71
N VAL A 29 1.46 -5.50 4.30
CA VAL A 29 1.37 -4.22 3.56
C VAL A 29 0.63 -4.43 2.24
N HIS A 30 0.84 -5.59 1.61
CA HIS A 30 0.13 -5.96 0.40
C HIS A 30 -1.40 -6.05 0.62
N ASP A 31 -1.85 -6.53 1.79
CA ASP A 31 -3.27 -6.54 2.16
C ASP A 31 -3.80 -5.12 2.40
N TYR A 32 -2.99 -4.23 2.99
CA TYR A 32 -3.34 -2.81 3.11
C TYR A 32 -3.56 -2.16 1.74
N ILE A 33 -2.66 -2.41 0.78
CA ILE A 33 -2.76 -1.85 -0.57
C ILE A 33 -4.05 -2.35 -1.26
N ILE A 34 -4.35 -3.65 -1.15
CA ILE A 34 -5.59 -4.23 -1.69
C ILE A 34 -6.81 -3.54 -1.06
N TYR A 35 -6.85 -3.47 0.27
CA TYR A 35 -7.94 -2.82 0.99
C TYR A 35 -8.09 -1.34 0.59
N ALA A 36 -6.98 -0.60 0.54
CA ALA A 36 -6.97 0.80 0.19
C ALA A 36 -7.49 1.03 -1.23
N LEU A 37 -7.00 0.27 -2.22
CA LEU A 37 -7.48 0.35 -3.61
C LEU A 37 -8.97 0.01 -3.73
N ASP A 38 -9.44 -0.99 -2.98
CA ASP A 38 -10.84 -1.39 -3.02
C ASP A 38 -11.79 -0.40 -2.36
N HIS A 39 -11.25 0.57 -1.61
CA HIS A 39 -11.98 1.64 -0.95
C HIS A 39 -11.57 3.04 -1.43
N TYR A 40 -10.73 3.14 -2.45
CA TYR A 40 -10.10 4.40 -2.83
C TYR A 40 -11.01 5.32 -3.65
N VAL A 41 -11.71 4.72 -4.63
CA VAL A 41 -12.55 5.46 -5.56
C VAL A 41 -14.01 5.12 -5.29
N SER A 42 -14.79 6.15 -5.01
CA SER A 42 -16.24 6.06 -4.90
C SER A 42 -16.90 7.01 -5.87
N VAL A 43 -18.04 6.57 -6.41
CA VAL A 43 -18.82 7.33 -7.38
C VAL A 43 -20.19 7.58 -6.79
N GLN A 44 -20.60 8.84 -6.82
CA GLN A 44 -21.98 9.23 -6.52
C GLN A 44 -22.77 9.26 -7.83
N GLN A 45 -23.75 8.36 -7.95
CA GLN A 45 -24.73 8.37 -9.04
C GLN A 45 -26.11 8.66 -8.48
N GLN A 46 -26.62 9.86 -8.75
CA GLN A 46 -27.88 10.36 -8.20
C GLN A 46 -27.90 10.28 -6.66
N LEU A 47 -28.71 9.37 -6.10
CA LEU A 47 -28.88 9.14 -4.68
C LEU A 47 -28.03 7.97 -4.14
N HIS A 48 -27.29 7.27 -5.01
CA HIS A 48 -26.50 6.10 -4.62
C HIS A 48 -25.01 6.44 -4.61
N HIS A 49 -24.34 6.01 -3.54
CA HIS A 49 -22.90 6.05 -3.39
C HIS A 49 -22.39 4.61 -3.47
N PHE A 50 -21.49 4.32 -4.41
CA PHE A 50 -20.86 3.00 -4.49
C PHE A 50 -19.36 3.13 -4.69
N THR A 51 -18.64 2.19 -4.10
CA THR A 51 -17.19 2.08 -4.20
C THR A 51 -16.83 1.17 -5.35
N ILE A 52 -15.82 1.56 -6.14
CA ILE A 52 -15.32 0.77 -7.26
C ILE A 52 -14.07 0.03 -6.78
N PRO A 53 -14.08 -1.31 -6.70
CA PRO A 53 -12.91 -2.06 -6.29
C PRO A 53 -11.85 -2.03 -7.39
N LEU A 54 -10.67 -1.46 -7.08
CA LEU A 54 -9.57 -1.30 -8.03
C LEU A 54 -8.45 -2.32 -7.87
N SER A 55 -8.43 -3.14 -6.82
CA SER A 55 -7.31 -4.06 -6.56
C SER A 55 -7.09 -5.06 -7.72
N TYR A 56 -8.16 -5.70 -8.18
CA TYR A 56 -8.11 -6.67 -9.28
C TYR A 56 -7.67 -6.07 -10.62
N PRO A 57 -8.31 -5.01 -11.16
CA PRO A 57 -7.87 -4.43 -12.42
C PRO A 57 -6.47 -3.82 -12.32
N THR A 58 -6.06 -3.33 -11.14
CA THR A 58 -4.70 -2.82 -10.91
C THR A 58 -3.67 -3.95 -11.00
N ALA A 59 -3.93 -5.13 -10.45
CA ALA A 59 -3.04 -6.28 -10.60
C ALA A 59 -2.88 -6.68 -12.07
N ILE A 60 -3.97 -6.65 -12.85
CA ILE A 60 -3.90 -6.92 -14.30
C ILE A 60 -3.14 -5.82 -15.04
N MET A 61 -3.30 -4.55 -14.66
CA MET A 61 -2.56 -3.43 -15.24
C MET A 61 -1.05 -3.61 -15.03
N LEU A 62 -0.62 -3.98 -13.82
CA LEU A 62 0.78 -4.28 -13.51
C LEU A 62 1.31 -5.44 -14.36
N ASP A 63 0.54 -6.51 -14.49
CA ASP A 63 0.93 -7.66 -15.30
C ASP A 63 1.00 -7.33 -16.80
N ALA A 64 0.07 -6.51 -17.31
CA ALA A 64 0.04 -6.07 -18.70
C ALA A 64 1.25 -5.18 -19.01
N ALA A 65 1.54 -4.19 -18.15
CA ALA A 65 2.71 -3.34 -18.29
C ALA A 65 4.01 -4.15 -18.23
N ALA A 66 4.15 -5.03 -17.23
CA ALA A 66 5.30 -5.92 -17.12
C ALA A 66 5.51 -6.78 -18.39
N THR A 67 4.41 -7.29 -18.97
CA THR A 67 4.47 -8.08 -20.21
C THR A 67 4.99 -7.25 -21.37
N GLN A 68 4.55 -5.99 -21.49
CA GLN A 68 5.04 -5.09 -22.52
C GLN A 68 6.56 -4.84 -22.37
N LEU A 69 7.04 -4.55 -21.16
CA LEU A 69 8.47 -4.32 -20.91
C LEU A 69 9.32 -5.56 -21.22
N VAL A 70 8.83 -6.76 -20.91
CA VAL A 70 9.53 -8.01 -21.25
C VAL A 70 9.56 -8.23 -22.77
N MET A 71 8.45 -7.96 -23.46
CA MET A 71 8.36 -8.10 -24.92
C MET A 71 9.26 -7.10 -25.66
N THR A 72 9.49 -5.91 -25.09
CA THR A 72 10.38 -4.87 -25.63
C THR A 72 11.84 -5.00 -25.14
N HIS A 73 12.18 -6.08 -24.44
CA HIS A 73 13.50 -6.35 -23.87
C HIS A 73 14.00 -5.28 -22.86
N GLN A 74 13.07 -4.55 -22.23
CA GLN A 74 13.35 -3.58 -21.17
C GLN A 74 13.31 -4.19 -19.77
N ALA A 75 12.83 -5.42 -19.62
CA ALA A 75 12.80 -6.19 -18.38
C ALA A 75 13.02 -7.68 -18.66
N GLN A 76 13.45 -8.42 -17.64
CA GLN A 76 13.65 -9.86 -17.73
C GLN A 76 12.78 -10.60 -16.70
N ALA A 77 11.97 -11.54 -17.19
CA ALA A 77 11.19 -12.42 -16.34
C ALA A 77 12.03 -13.64 -15.93
N TYR A 78 11.95 -14.01 -14.65
CA TYR A 78 12.52 -15.26 -14.15
C TYR A 78 11.53 -16.42 -14.36
N SER A 79 12.08 -17.61 -14.60
CA SER A 79 11.29 -18.85 -14.76
C SER A 79 10.62 -19.30 -13.46
N GLN A 80 11.16 -18.88 -12.31
CA GLN A 80 10.61 -19.14 -10.99
C GLN A 80 10.31 -17.81 -10.30
N SER A 81 9.03 -17.57 -10.01
CA SER A 81 8.58 -16.41 -9.23
C SER A 81 8.84 -16.64 -7.75
N LEU A 82 9.34 -15.62 -7.06
CA LEU A 82 9.40 -15.57 -5.59
C LEU A 82 7.99 -15.58 -4.95
N PHE A 83 6.97 -15.17 -5.72
CA PHE A 83 5.59 -15.08 -5.29
C PHE A 83 4.73 -16.06 -6.11
N PRO A 84 4.51 -17.30 -5.61
CA PRO A 84 3.78 -18.31 -6.35
C PRO A 84 2.33 -17.89 -6.61
N GLY A 85 1.79 -18.25 -7.78
CA GLY A 85 0.43 -17.89 -8.20
C GLY A 85 0.28 -16.46 -8.74
N GLY A 86 1.36 -15.71 -8.90
CA GLY A 86 1.38 -14.44 -9.62
C GLY A 86 1.57 -14.60 -11.13
N ARG A 87 1.47 -13.49 -11.86
CA ARG A 87 1.71 -13.44 -13.32
C ARG A 87 2.95 -12.59 -13.59
N MET A 88 3.07 -12.03 -14.79
CA MET A 88 4.31 -11.43 -15.29
C MET A 88 4.98 -10.47 -14.31
N PHE A 89 4.24 -9.57 -13.66
CA PHE A 89 4.82 -8.58 -12.74
C PHE A 89 5.52 -9.24 -11.53
N SER A 90 4.95 -10.33 -11.02
CA SER A 90 5.54 -11.07 -9.90
C SER A 90 6.82 -11.83 -10.27
N CYS A 91 7.00 -12.16 -11.55
CA CYS A 91 8.16 -12.87 -12.06
C CYS A 91 9.36 -11.95 -12.37
N LEU A 92 9.21 -10.64 -12.23
CA LEU A 92 10.28 -9.68 -12.52
C LEU A 92 11.33 -9.62 -11.40
N SER A 93 12.48 -9.00 -11.67
CA SER A 93 13.40 -8.57 -10.62
C SER A 93 12.80 -7.42 -9.80
N ARG A 94 13.36 -7.13 -8.63
CA ARG A 94 12.94 -5.96 -7.83
C ARG A 94 13.10 -4.66 -8.62
N GLU A 95 14.21 -4.51 -9.33
CA GLU A 95 14.50 -3.34 -10.16
C GLU A 95 13.52 -3.23 -11.33
N ASP A 96 13.22 -4.34 -11.99
CA ASP A 96 12.30 -4.38 -13.14
C ASP A 96 10.85 -4.10 -12.73
N ARG A 97 10.46 -4.45 -11.50
CA ARG A 97 9.17 -4.01 -10.92
C ARG A 97 9.11 -2.50 -10.77
N ILE A 98 10.16 -1.87 -10.23
CA ILE A 98 10.25 -0.41 -10.16
C ILE A 98 10.25 0.21 -11.55
N ARG A 99 10.96 -0.39 -12.51
CA ARG A 99 10.94 0.06 -13.91
C ARG A 99 9.54 -0.02 -14.52
N THR A 100 8.78 -1.07 -14.22
CA THR A 100 7.38 -1.21 -14.66
C THR A 100 6.50 -0.09 -14.08
N LEU A 101 6.66 0.25 -12.80
CA LEU A 101 5.93 1.38 -12.19
C LEU A 101 6.31 2.71 -12.84
N SER A 102 7.60 2.94 -13.06
CA SER A 102 8.11 4.12 -13.77
C SER A 102 7.53 4.23 -15.18
N ALA A 103 7.46 3.12 -15.92
CA ALA A 103 6.88 3.11 -17.27
C ALA A 103 5.37 3.44 -17.25
N LEU A 104 4.62 2.94 -16.26
CA LEU A 104 3.21 3.31 -16.06
C LEU A 104 3.05 4.79 -15.70
N GLU A 105 3.88 5.31 -14.80
CA GLU A 105 3.84 6.72 -14.38
C GLU A 105 4.21 7.68 -15.51
N ASN A 106 5.18 7.31 -16.35
CA ASN A 106 5.61 8.10 -17.50
C ASN A 106 4.77 7.85 -18.77
N LEU A 107 3.79 6.94 -18.71
CA LEU A 107 2.95 6.53 -19.84
C LEU A 107 3.78 5.94 -21.01
N GLU A 108 4.88 5.27 -20.69
CA GLU A 108 5.77 4.55 -21.62
C GLU A 108 5.26 3.12 -21.91
N VAL A 109 3.94 2.93 -21.84
CA VAL A 109 3.24 1.68 -22.13
C VAL A 109 2.10 1.95 -23.11
N ASP A 110 1.77 0.95 -23.92
CA ASP A 110 0.60 1.02 -24.78
C ASP A 110 -0.68 0.94 -23.94
N LEU A 111 -1.35 2.09 -23.79
CA LEU A 111 -2.58 2.25 -23.02
C LEU A 111 -3.75 1.47 -23.61
N TYR A 112 -3.72 1.14 -24.90
CA TYR A 112 -4.77 0.35 -25.53
C TYR A 112 -4.79 -1.10 -25.03
N LEU A 113 -3.62 -1.62 -24.65
CA LEU A 113 -3.45 -2.99 -24.15
C LEU A 113 -3.70 -3.12 -22.63
N LEU A 114 -3.94 -2.01 -21.92
CA LEU A 114 -4.27 -2.03 -20.50
C LEU A 114 -5.74 -2.46 -20.28
N PRO A 115 -6.06 -3.08 -19.13
CA PRO A 115 -7.43 -3.49 -18.82
C PRO A 115 -8.32 -2.29 -18.49
N SER A 116 -9.64 -2.45 -18.60
CA SER A 116 -10.58 -1.49 -17.98
C SER A 116 -10.36 -1.45 -16.46
N PRO A 117 -10.41 -0.27 -15.80
CA PRO A 117 -10.75 1.07 -16.31
C PRO A 117 -9.54 1.90 -16.82
N PHE A 118 -8.37 1.28 -16.96
CA PHE A 118 -7.12 1.91 -17.36
C PHE A 118 -6.93 2.04 -18.87
N GLN A 119 -7.65 1.23 -19.64
CA GLN A 119 -7.58 1.22 -21.09
C GLN A 119 -7.81 2.62 -21.67
N ASN A 120 -6.83 3.13 -22.42
CA ASN A 120 -6.82 4.49 -23.00
C ASN A 120 -7.08 5.61 -21.99
N ASN A 121 -6.84 5.38 -20.69
CA ASN A 121 -7.10 6.34 -19.63
C ASN A 121 -5.81 6.68 -18.89
N ALA A 122 -5.00 7.52 -19.53
CA ALA A 122 -3.72 7.99 -19.00
C ALA A 122 -3.86 8.60 -17.59
N GLY A 123 -4.92 9.38 -17.35
CA GLY A 123 -5.16 10.00 -16.05
C GLY A 123 -5.36 8.98 -14.94
N MET A 124 -6.18 7.95 -15.18
CA MET A 124 -6.41 6.87 -14.22
C MET A 124 -5.15 6.04 -13.98
N VAL A 125 -4.38 5.74 -15.03
CA VAL A 125 -3.10 5.01 -14.92
C VAL A 125 -2.14 5.75 -14.00
N LYS A 126 -1.87 7.04 -14.26
CA LYS A 126 -0.98 7.84 -13.41
C LYS A 126 -1.50 7.94 -11.98
N HIS A 127 -2.80 8.18 -11.82
CA HIS A 127 -3.42 8.36 -10.51
C HIS A 127 -3.30 7.11 -9.64
N VAL A 128 -3.60 5.93 -10.18
CA VAL A 128 -3.49 4.67 -9.44
C VAL A 128 -2.03 4.31 -9.22
N THR A 129 -1.14 4.56 -10.19
CA THR A 129 0.30 4.27 -10.04
C THR A 129 0.92 5.12 -8.92
N ASP A 130 0.60 6.41 -8.84
CA ASP A 130 0.98 7.28 -7.70
C ASP A 130 0.40 6.75 -6.37
N ALA A 131 -0.88 6.37 -6.38
CA ALA A 131 -1.54 5.84 -5.19
C ALA A 131 -0.88 4.55 -4.68
N LEU A 132 -0.38 3.68 -5.56
CA LEU A 132 0.34 2.46 -5.16
C LEU A 132 1.56 2.79 -4.30
N ASN A 133 2.38 3.77 -4.71
CA ASN A 133 3.54 4.20 -3.94
C ASN A 133 3.14 4.72 -2.56
N ARG A 134 2.14 5.61 -2.52
CA ARG A 134 1.62 6.19 -1.27
C ARG A 134 1.03 5.14 -0.34
N PHE A 135 0.26 4.19 -0.87
CA PHE A 135 -0.33 3.12 -0.07
C PHE A 135 0.71 2.13 0.43
N SER A 136 1.76 1.83 -0.33
CA SER A 136 2.87 1.02 0.18
C SER A 136 3.53 1.71 1.38
N MET A 137 3.78 3.02 1.30
CA MET A 137 4.38 3.77 2.41
C MET A 137 3.44 3.87 3.62
N PHE A 138 2.14 4.13 3.41
CA PHE A 138 1.18 4.16 4.52
C PHE A 138 1.01 2.80 5.16
N GLY A 139 0.90 1.72 4.38
CA GLY A 139 0.79 0.37 4.93
C GLY A 139 2.03 -0.05 5.72
N TYR A 140 3.22 0.38 5.27
CA TYR A 140 4.48 0.03 5.93
C TYR A 140 4.77 0.87 7.18
N TYR A 141 4.61 2.19 7.11
CA TYR A 141 4.97 3.10 8.20
C TYR A 141 3.86 3.31 9.24
N SER A 142 2.62 2.92 8.93
CA SER A 142 1.53 2.99 9.91
C SER A 142 1.49 1.76 10.82
N GLU A 143 0.68 1.88 11.87
CA GLU A 143 0.35 0.80 12.80
C GLU A 143 -0.66 -0.21 12.22
N TRP A 144 -0.97 -0.17 10.92
CA TRP A 144 -1.98 -1.02 10.29
C TRP A 144 -1.82 -2.50 10.60
N SER A 145 -0.58 -3.00 10.49
CA SER A 145 -0.25 -4.40 10.78
C SER A 145 -0.41 -4.75 12.25
N ALA A 146 -0.18 -3.78 13.15
CA ALA A 146 -0.23 -3.96 14.60
C ALA A 146 -1.67 -3.96 15.17
N TYR A 147 -2.65 -3.44 14.42
CA TYR A 147 -4.07 -3.55 14.81
C TYR A 147 -4.63 -4.97 14.69
N GLY A 148 -3.93 -5.86 13.98
CA GLY A 148 -4.27 -7.28 13.93
C GLY A 148 -5.70 -7.57 13.48
N SER A 149 -6.50 -8.19 14.34
CA SER A 149 -7.89 -8.53 14.04
C SER A 149 -8.79 -7.30 13.92
N THR A 150 -8.45 -6.20 14.61
CA THR A 150 -9.24 -4.96 14.60
C THR A 150 -8.92 -3.99 13.46
N ARG A 151 -7.93 -4.30 12.60
CA ARG A 151 -7.43 -3.37 11.55
C ARG A 151 -8.51 -2.85 10.58
N LEU A 152 -9.56 -3.64 10.33
CA LEU A 152 -10.67 -3.28 9.45
C LEU A 152 -11.84 -2.59 10.16
N CYS A 153 -11.81 -2.49 11.49
CA CYS A 153 -12.86 -1.83 12.26
C CYS A 153 -12.86 -0.30 12.04
N PRO A 154 -13.95 0.40 12.40
CA PRO A 154 -13.95 1.86 12.50
C PRO A 154 -12.83 2.38 13.41
N PRO A 155 -12.30 3.60 13.19
CA PRO A 155 -11.17 4.14 13.97
C PRO A 155 -11.34 4.06 15.49
N GLU A 156 -12.56 4.24 15.99
CA GLU A 156 -12.92 4.17 17.42
C GLU A 156 -12.78 2.76 18.04
N ASP A 157 -12.84 1.72 17.21
CA ASP A 157 -12.81 0.32 17.63
C ASP A 157 -11.45 -0.35 17.37
N ARG A 158 -10.50 0.36 16.75
CA ARG A 158 -9.16 -0.15 16.47
C ARG A 158 -8.32 -0.17 17.73
N CYS A 159 -7.74 -1.32 18.05
CA CYS A 159 -6.84 -1.50 19.18
C CYS A 159 -5.50 -2.08 18.70
N LEU A 160 -4.39 -1.57 19.23
CA LEU A 160 -3.08 -2.20 19.00
C LEU A 160 -3.06 -3.55 19.72
N GLU A 161 -3.00 -4.64 18.94
CA GLU A 161 -2.90 -6.00 19.46
C GLU A 161 -1.44 -6.40 19.68
N TRP A 162 -0.53 -5.79 18.90
CA TRP A 162 0.90 -6.04 18.98
C TRP A 162 1.67 -4.72 18.98
N PHE A 163 2.95 -4.80 19.37
CA PHE A 163 3.82 -3.64 19.34
C PHE A 163 4.30 -3.38 17.89
N PRO A 164 4.01 -2.21 17.29
CA PRO A 164 4.36 -1.93 15.89
C PRO A 164 5.86 -2.09 15.61
N LEU A 165 6.21 -2.74 14.50
CA LEU A 165 7.61 -2.92 14.10
C LEU A 165 8.32 -1.58 13.91
N SER A 166 7.65 -0.62 13.27
CA SER A 166 8.19 0.73 13.06
C SER A 166 8.56 1.41 14.38
N TRP A 167 7.78 1.18 15.46
CA TRP A 167 8.09 1.70 16.79
C TRP A 167 9.34 1.05 17.37
N GLN A 168 9.53 -0.26 17.20
CA GLN A 168 10.74 -0.95 17.64
C GLN A 168 11.98 -0.45 16.90
N GLN A 169 11.86 -0.29 15.57
CA GLN A 169 12.97 0.16 14.71
C GLN A 169 13.49 1.55 15.11
N VAL A 170 12.61 2.45 15.55
CA VAL A 170 12.99 3.80 15.97
C VAL A 170 13.19 3.95 17.48
N GLY A 171 13.05 2.86 18.25
CA GLY A 171 13.16 2.88 19.71
C GLY A 171 12.04 3.67 20.41
N TYR A 172 10.89 3.84 19.76
CA TYR A 172 9.74 4.50 20.38
C TYR A 172 9.13 3.59 21.45
N PRO A 173 8.96 4.06 22.70
CA PRO A 173 8.54 3.20 23.83
C PRO A 173 7.04 2.86 23.83
N GLY A 174 6.28 3.35 22.84
CA GLY A 174 4.84 3.19 22.75
C GLY A 174 4.06 4.40 23.25
N VAL A 175 2.73 4.29 23.26
CA VAL A 175 1.85 5.37 23.69
C VAL A 175 2.13 5.71 25.15
N SER A 176 2.75 6.85 25.38
CA SER A 176 2.88 7.39 26.73
C SER A 176 1.53 7.97 27.14
N LEU A 177 1.07 7.63 28.35
CA LEU A 177 0.02 8.38 29.03
C LEU A 177 0.57 9.78 29.24
N GLY A 178 0.35 10.66 28.25
CA GLY A 178 1.14 11.87 28.08
C GLY A 178 1.35 12.59 29.40
N TYR A 179 2.59 13.05 29.64
CA TYR A 179 2.99 13.93 30.72
C TYR A 179 1.80 14.83 31.12
N ARG A 180 1.05 14.42 32.15
CA ARG A 180 -0.07 15.23 32.66
C ARG A 180 0.43 16.63 33.00
N ASP A 181 1.70 16.71 33.33
CA ASP A 181 2.52 17.89 33.61
C ASP A 181 2.53 18.96 32.50
N PHE A 182 2.29 18.62 31.22
CA PHE A 182 2.28 19.59 30.11
C PHE A 182 0.88 19.97 29.60
N ARG A 183 -0.20 19.46 30.20
CA ARG A 183 -1.57 19.83 29.79
C ARG A 183 -2.03 21.21 30.28
N GLY A 184 -1.15 21.95 30.97
CA GLY A 184 -1.49 23.20 31.63
C GLY A 184 -2.44 23.01 32.81
N PHE A 185 -2.87 24.13 33.42
CA PHE A 185 -3.84 24.11 34.51
C PHE A 185 -5.26 23.93 33.96
N LEU A 186 -6.07 23.12 34.63
CA LEU A 186 -7.53 23.09 34.42
C LEU A 186 -8.08 24.47 34.80
N ILE A 187 -8.42 25.30 33.80
CA ILE A 187 -9.15 26.54 34.05
C ILE A 187 -10.57 26.14 34.45
N THR A 188 -10.93 26.43 35.69
CA THR A 188 -12.30 26.28 36.16
C THR A 188 -13.11 27.53 35.80
N MET A 189 -14.41 27.38 35.52
CA MET A 189 -15.30 28.51 35.16
C MET A 189 -15.33 29.65 36.20
N ALA A 190 -14.86 29.40 37.43
CA ALA A 190 -14.71 30.41 38.47
C ALA A 190 -13.51 31.36 38.26
N GLU A 191 -12.53 30.96 37.44
CA GLU A 191 -11.29 31.71 37.20
C GLU A 191 -11.37 32.63 35.97
N VAL A 192 -12.44 32.54 35.19
CA VAL A 192 -12.75 33.46 34.09
C VAL A 192 -13.40 34.71 34.69
N LYS A 193 -12.58 35.69 35.11
CA LYS A 193 -13.07 37.04 35.43
C LYS A 193 -13.57 37.70 34.13
N THR A 194 -14.86 38.06 34.13
CA THR A 194 -15.49 38.92 33.12
C THR A 194 -15.10 40.38 33.30
#